data_AF-A0A415HVX5-F1
#
_entry.id   AF-A0A415HVX5-F1
#
_cell.length_a   1.000
_cell.length_b   1.000
_cell.length_c   1.000
_cell.angle_alpha   90.00
_cell.angle_beta   90.00
_cell.angle_gamma   90.00
#
_symmetry.space_group_name_H-M   'P 1'
#
loop_
_entity.id
_entity.type
_entity.pdbx_description
1 polymer ?
#
loop_
_entity_poly.entity_id
_entity_poly.type
_entity_poly.pdbx_seq_one_letter_code
_entity_poly.pdbx_strand_id
1 'polypeptide(L)'
;MSGEIGIEIGKIDFNRVDDLIRPYRNASIYTDNNPAQDLTITSTSNETFHICGNNDWAYLAVNAFSPLLQYASLVENEVSGKLRRMDRDKNLKPKVIGLGRNEFRALDILHRIRGSEESLKEYRNIPVVRLEEDNTIEFLGTKEFDVPFK
;
A
#
# COMPACT_ATOMS: atom_id res chain seq x y z
N MET A 1 31.24 16.96 6.57
CA MET A 1 31.45 15.71 5.83
C MET A 1 30.09 15.06 5.67
N SER A 2 29.58 14.93 4.44
CA SER A 2 28.45 14.04 4.15
C SER A 2 29.03 12.68 3.76
N GLY A 3 28.72 11.64 4.54
CA GLY A 3 28.96 10.26 4.16
C GLY A 3 27.66 9.67 3.62
N GLU A 4 27.74 8.93 2.51
CA GLU A 4 26.62 8.19 1.96
C GLU A 4 26.87 6.69 2.18
N ILE A 5 25.81 5.96 2.57
CA ILE A 5 25.83 4.51 2.73
C ILE A 5 24.75 3.96 1.78
N GLY A 6 25.16 3.11 0.85
CA GLY A 6 24.25 2.37 -0.04
C GLY A 6 24.06 0.95 0.48
N ILE A 7 22.81 0.53 0.66
CA ILE A 7 22.43 -0.84 1.00
C ILE A 7 21.19 -1.24 0.21
N GLU A 8 21.22 -2.40 -0.43
CA GLU A 8 20.02 -2.98 -1.04
C GLU A 8 19.23 -3.73 0.03
N ILE A 9 18.06 -3.21 0.38
CA ILE A 9 17.26 -3.71 1.50
C ILE A 9 16.45 -4.94 1.07
N GLY A 10 16.70 -6.08 1.72
CA GLY A 10 15.89 -7.29 1.56
C GLY A 10 14.75 -7.37 2.58
N LYS A 11 15.00 -6.93 3.84
CA LYS A 11 14.04 -7.04 4.93
C LYS A 11 14.20 -5.91 5.95
N ILE A 12 13.08 -5.52 6.55
CA ILE A 12 13.01 -4.56 7.67
C ILE A 12 12.28 -5.26 8.83
N ASP A 13 12.92 -5.32 10.00
CA ASP A 13 12.37 -5.90 11.22
C ASP A 13 12.34 -4.87 12.34
N PHE A 14 11.15 -4.64 12.91
CA PHE A 14 11.00 -3.87 14.14
C PHE A 14 11.23 -4.79 15.33
N ASN A 15 12.22 -4.50 16.17
CA ASN A 15 12.55 -5.37 17.30
C ASN A 15 11.45 -5.35 18.38
N ARG A 16 10.58 -4.33 18.37
CA ARG A 16 9.47 -4.15 19.32
C ARG A 16 8.22 -3.68 18.60
N VAL A 17 7.52 -4.59 17.92
CA VAL A 17 6.27 -4.29 17.17
C VAL A 17 5.20 -3.65 18.07
N ASP A 18 5.18 -4.00 19.36
CA ASP A 18 4.28 -3.39 20.36
C ASP A 18 4.50 -1.87 20.50
N ASP A 19 5.71 -1.37 20.30
CA ASP A 19 6.04 0.06 20.41
C ASP A 19 5.46 0.85 19.22
N LEU A 20 5.22 0.20 18.07
CA LEU A 20 4.51 0.80 16.93
C LEU A 20 3.02 1.05 17.23
N ILE A 21 2.43 0.28 18.14
CA ILE A 21 0.98 0.31 18.43
C ILE A 21 0.72 1.05 19.74
N ARG A 22 1.59 0.91 20.74
CA ARG A 22 1.46 1.50 22.08
C ARG A 22 2.84 1.98 22.59
N PRO A 23 3.39 3.08 22.05
CA PRO A 23 4.74 3.53 22.36
C PRO A 23 4.93 3.96 23.82
N TYR A 24 3.85 4.36 24.49
CA TYR A 24 3.87 4.78 25.89
C TYR A 24 3.50 3.64 26.84
N ARG A 25 4.42 2.68 27.05
CA ARG A 25 4.37 1.71 28.17
C ARG A 25 5.44 2.07 29.22
N ASN A 26 5.17 1.71 30.48
CA ASN A 26 5.91 2.10 31.70
C ASN A 26 7.41 2.42 31.49
N ALA A 27 7.77 3.64 31.90
CA ALA A 27 9.01 4.40 31.65
C ALA A 27 10.32 3.81 32.20
N SER A 28 10.61 2.53 31.98
CA SER A 28 11.78 1.86 32.60
C SER A 28 12.82 1.30 31.63
N ILE A 29 12.64 1.41 30.31
CA ILE A 29 13.46 0.63 29.36
C ILE A 29 14.49 1.46 28.59
N TYR A 30 14.38 2.78 28.58
CA TYR A 30 15.30 3.66 27.87
C TYR A 30 15.81 4.70 28.86
N THR A 31 17.05 4.52 29.30
CA THR A 31 17.81 5.59 29.92
C THR A 31 18.71 6.20 28.86
N ASP A 32 19.01 7.51 28.97
CA ASP A 32 19.86 8.24 28.01
C ASP A 32 21.24 7.58 27.77
N ASN A 33 21.61 6.60 28.61
CA ASN A 33 22.87 5.87 28.58
C ASN A 33 22.81 4.48 27.91
N ASN A 34 21.65 4.01 27.44
CA ASN A 34 21.50 2.72 26.76
C ASN A 34 20.48 2.80 25.60
N PRO A 35 20.90 3.26 24.40
CA PRO A 35 20.04 3.21 23.22
C PRO A 35 19.76 1.76 22.87
N ALA A 36 18.48 1.36 22.85
CA ALA A 36 18.11 0.02 22.40
C ALA A 36 17.98 -0.02 20.87
N GLN A 37 18.12 -1.20 20.31
CA GLN A 37 17.96 -1.43 18.88
C GLN A 37 16.47 -1.34 18.51
N ASP A 38 16.08 -0.37 17.71
CA ASP A 38 14.68 -0.18 17.30
C ASP A 38 14.36 -0.99 16.03
N LEU A 39 15.19 -0.82 15.01
CA LEU A 39 14.99 -1.36 13.67
C LEU A 39 16.24 -2.12 13.21
N THR A 40 16.01 -3.27 12.59
CA THR A 40 17.05 -4.01 11.86
C THR A 40 16.71 -4.00 10.38
N ILE A 41 17.63 -3.49 9.57
CA ILE A 41 17.58 -3.58 8.11
C ILE A 41 18.54 -4.69 7.71
N THR A 42 18.03 -5.73 7.05
CA THR A 42 18.85 -6.82 6.52
C THR A 42 18.94 -6.67 5.01
N SER A 43 20.15 -6.63 4.48
CA SER A 43 20.37 -6.56 3.03
C SER A 43 20.06 -7.89 2.35
N THR A 44 20.01 -7.87 1.02
CA THR A 44 19.95 -9.08 0.18
C THR A 44 21.20 -9.97 0.35
N SER A 45 22.33 -9.40 0.80
CA SER A 45 23.59 -10.08 1.13
C SER A 45 23.68 -10.58 2.59
N ASN A 46 22.60 -10.51 3.38
CA ASN A 46 22.56 -10.82 4.82
C ASN A 46 23.44 -9.91 5.71
N GLU A 47 23.82 -8.74 5.24
CA GLU A 47 24.45 -7.70 6.07
C GLU A 47 23.37 -6.97 6.86
N THR A 48 23.64 -6.66 8.13
CA THR A 48 22.67 -6.01 9.01
C THR A 48 23.07 -4.59 9.34
N PHE A 49 22.12 -3.68 9.20
CA PHE A 49 22.21 -2.30 9.65
C PHE A 49 21.19 -2.06 10.75
N HIS A 50 21.66 -1.60 11.91
CA HIS A 50 20.83 -1.38 13.09
C HIS A 50 20.59 0.11 13.29
N ILE A 51 19.32 0.48 13.46
CA ILE A 51 18.95 1.82 13.93
C ILE A 51 18.59 1.67 15.41
N CYS A 52 19.39 2.33 16.26
CA CYS A 52 19.20 2.34 17.70
C CYS A 52 18.65 3.70 18.15
N GLY A 53 17.76 3.71 19.13
CA GLY A 53 17.16 4.94 19.64
C GLY A 53 15.84 4.71 20.37
N ASN A 54 14.98 5.71 20.29
CA ASN A 54 13.57 5.65 20.70
C ASN A 54 12.76 6.44 19.67
N ASN A 55 12.76 5.95 18.43
CA ASN A 55 12.14 6.65 17.31
C ASN A 55 10.65 6.33 17.25
N ASP A 56 9.81 7.35 17.04
CA ASP A 56 8.39 7.15 16.74
C ASP A 56 8.22 6.69 15.28
N TRP A 57 8.47 5.41 15.06
CA TRP A 57 8.39 4.78 13.75
C TRP A 57 6.99 4.81 13.15
N ALA A 58 5.94 4.82 13.97
CA ALA A 58 4.58 4.96 13.48
C ALA A 58 4.38 6.32 12.81
N TYR A 59 4.79 7.40 13.48
CA TYR A 59 4.71 8.75 12.92
C TYR A 59 5.60 8.92 11.68
N LEU A 60 6.84 8.41 11.74
CA LEU A 60 7.78 8.47 10.62
C LEU A 60 7.28 7.68 9.40
N ALA A 61 6.75 6.47 9.60
CA ALA A 61 6.20 5.64 8.53
C ALA A 61 4.98 6.31 7.90
N VAL A 62 4.05 6.87 8.70
CA VAL A 62 2.89 7.58 8.17
C VAL A 62 3.32 8.76 7.30
N ASN A 63 4.29 9.56 7.74
CA ASN A 63 4.78 10.68 6.93
C ASN A 63 5.41 10.21 5.62
N ALA A 64 6.21 9.14 5.66
CA ALA A 64 6.84 8.57 4.48
C ALA A 64 5.81 7.99 3.48
N PHE A 65 4.76 7.34 3.99
CA PHE A 65 3.73 6.71 3.15
C PHE A 65 2.58 7.65 2.77
N SER A 66 2.44 8.81 3.41
CA SER A 66 1.32 9.73 3.17
C SER A 66 1.12 10.09 1.69
N PRO A 67 2.15 10.46 0.91
CA PRO A 67 1.96 10.76 -0.51
C PRO A 67 1.42 9.55 -1.30
N LEU A 68 1.90 8.35 -0.99
CA LEU A 68 1.45 7.11 -1.61
C LEU A 68 -0.02 6.81 -1.25
N LEU A 69 -0.40 6.98 0.01
CA LEU A 69 -1.77 6.75 0.47
C LEU A 69 -2.75 7.76 -0.12
N GLN A 70 -2.33 9.02 -0.26
CA GLN A 70 -3.11 10.05 -0.93
C GLN A 70 -3.36 9.68 -2.40
N TYR A 71 -2.32 9.25 -3.11
CA TYR A 71 -2.46 8.77 -4.49
C TYR A 71 -3.35 7.53 -4.59
N ALA A 72 -3.17 6.53 -3.73
CA ALA A 72 -4.03 5.35 -3.69
C ALA A 72 -5.51 5.70 -3.47
N SER A 73 -5.79 6.69 -2.60
CA SER A 73 -7.13 7.22 -2.38
C SER A 73 -7.71 7.89 -3.63
N LEU A 74 -6.90 8.65 -4.38
CA LEU A 74 -7.34 9.25 -5.66
C LEU A 74 -7.71 8.17 -6.69
N VAL A 75 -6.87 7.16 -6.85
CA VAL A 75 -7.12 6.02 -7.76
C VAL A 75 -8.39 5.28 -7.35
N GLU A 76 -8.54 4.95 -6.06
CA GLU A 76 -9.74 4.29 -5.56
C GLU A 76 -11.01 5.11 -5.80
N ASN A 77 -10.95 6.42 -5.57
CA ASN A 77 -12.07 7.33 -5.81
C ASN A 77 -12.43 7.41 -7.29
N GLU A 78 -11.45 7.42 -8.19
CA GLU A 78 -11.69 7.39 -9.63
C GLU A 78 -12.38 6.09 -10.05
N VAL A 79 -11.86 4.93 -9.61
CA VAL A 79 -12.44 3.62 -9.90
C VAL A 79 -13.88 3.53 -9.36
N SER A 80 -14.06 3.85 -8.08
CA SER A 80 -15.37 3.88 -7.42
C SER A 80 -16.34 4.83 -8.10
N GLY A 81 -15.87 6.01 -8.53
CA GLY A 81 -16.66 7.02 -9.21
C GLY A 81 -17.14 6.58 -10.58
N LYS A 82 -16.25 5.99 -11.40
CA LYS A 82 -16.59 5.44 -12.72
C LYS A 82 -17.58 4.27 -12.60
N LEU A 83 -17.35 3.33 -11.67
CA LEU A 83 -18.29 2.23 -11.40
C LEU A 83 -19.68 2.75 -11.01
N ARG A 84 -19.77 3.76 -10.13
CA ARG A 84 -21.05 4.38 -9.74
C ARG A 84 -21.77 5.10 -10.89
N ARG A 85 -21.04 5.56 -11.91
CA ARG A 85 -21.67 6.12 -13.13
C ARG A 85 -22.21 4.99 -14.00
N MET A 86 -21.40 3.95 -14.23
CA MET A 86 -21.81 2.75 -14.98
C MET A 86 -23.03 2.04 -14.39
N ASP A 87 -23.12 1.95 -13.05
CA ASP A 87 -24.29 1.37 -12.36
C ASP A 87 -25.57 2.19 -12.60
N ARG A 88 -25.45 3.53 -12.72
CA ARG A 88 -26.59 4.42 -13.01
C ARG A 88 -27.08 4.29 -14.44
N ASP A 89 -26.17 4.01 -15.37
CA ASP A 89 -26.48 3.80 -16.79
C ASP A 89 -27.08 2.40 -17.07
N LYS A 90 -27.35 1.61 -16.02
CA LYS A 90 -28.07 0.32 -15.93
C LYS A 90 -27.56 -0.84 -16.81
N ASN A 91 -26.65 -0.61 -17.75
CA ASN A 91 -26.20 -1.61 -18.73
C ASN A 91 -24.67 -1.69 -18.90
N LEU A 92 -23.85 -1.12 -18.00
CA LEU A 92 -22.39 -1.04 -18.21
C LEU A 92 -21.56 -1.62 -17.07
N LYS A 93 -22.02 -2.67 -16.37
CA LYS A 93 -21.17 -3.30 -15.36
C LYS A 93 -19.94 -3.92 -16.04
N PRO A 94 -18.72 -3.49 -15.70
CA PRO A 94 -17.51 -4.04 -16.30
C PRO A 94 -17.27 -5.45 -15.77
N LYS A 95 -16.69 -6.28 -16.63
CA LYS A 95 -16.26 -7.64 -16.25
C LYS A 95 -14.91 -7.64 -15.57
N VAL A 96 -14.04 -6.69 -15.93
CA VAL A 96 -12.67 -6.58 -15.43
C VAL A 96 -12.31 -5.10 -15.29
N ILE A 97 -11.56 -4.78 -14.24
CA ILE A 97 -10.91 -3.47 -14.04
C ILE A 97 -9.44 -3.63 -14.39
N GLY A 98 -8.98 -2.96 -15.44
CA GLY A 98 -7.56 -2.85 -15.79
C GLY A 98 -6.95 -1.64 -15.08
N LEU A 99 -5.86 -1.86 -14.36
CA LEU A 99 -5.09 -0.80 -13.71
C LEU A 99 -3.66 -0.81 -14.24
N GLY A 100 -3.15 0.36 -14.61
CA GLY A 100 -1.74 0.55 -14.94
C GLY A 100 -0.83 0.21 -13.77
N ARG A 101 0.48 0.10 -14.03
CA ARG A 101 1.45 -0.39 -13.03
C ARG A 101 1.44 0.42 -11.73
N ASN A 102 1.33 1.75 -11.83
CA ASN A 102 1.30 2.66 -10.67
C ASN A 102 -0.02 2.57 -9.90
N GLU A 103 -1.16 2.59 -10.59
CA GLU A 103 -2.50 2.46 -10.00
C GLU A 103 -2.66 1.13 -9.29
N PHE A 104 -2.23 0.04 -9.94
CA PHE A 104 -2.29 -1.29 -9.37
C PHE A 104 -1.45 -1.37 -8.10
N ARG A 105 -0.20 -0.89 -8.13
CA ARG A 105 0.67 -0.88 -6.93
C ARG A 105 0.04 -0.06 -5.79
N ALA A 106 -0.52 1.10 -6.09
CA ALA A 106 -1.12 1.97 -5.08
C ALA A 106 -2.34 1.31 -4.41
N LEU A 107 -3.24 0.72 -5.22
CA LEU A 107 -4.41 0.00 -4.73
C LEU A 107 -4.05 -1.32 -4.02
N ASP A 108 -3.02 -2.04 -4.49
CA ASP A 108 -2.51 -3.25 -3.82
C ASP A 108 -1.97 -2.94 -2.42
N ILE A 109 -1.20 -1.87 -2.28
CA ILE A 109 -0.70 -1.43 -0.96
C ILE A 109 -1.86 -1.04 -0.04
N LEU A 110 -2.86 -0.32 -0.56
CA LEU A 110 -4.05 0.02 0.21
C LEU A 110 -4.86 -1.23 0.62
N HIS A 111 -4.95 -2.24 -0.26
CA HIS A 111 -5.58 -3.53 0.04
C HIS A 111 -4.85 -4.28 1.16
N ARG A 112 -3.52 -4.27 1.15
CA ARG A 112 -2.68 -4.86 2.20
C ARG A 112 -2.82 -4.16 3.54
N ILE A 113 -2.80 -2.82 3.54
CA ILE A 113 -3.00 -2.02 4.75
C ILE A 113 -4.36 -2.29 5.41
N ARG A 114 -5.38 -2.64 4.62
CA ARG A 114 -6.71 -3.03 5.11
C ARG A 114 -6.77 -4.47 5.65
N GLY A 115 -5.64 -5.15 5.76
CA GLY A 115 -5.51 -6.46 6.40
C GLY A 115 -5.47 -7.65 5.44
N SER A 116 -5.36 -7.41 4.12
CA SER A 116 -5.18 -8.52 3.18
C SER A 116 -3.72 -8.93 3.07
N GLU A 117 -3.44 -10.22 3.19
CA GLU A 117 -2.10 -10.77 2.95
C GLU A 117 -1.84 -11.02 1.45
N GLU A 118 -2.92 -11.24 0.70
CA GLU A 118 -2.87 -11.51 -0.73
C GLU A 118 -2.78 -10.22 -1.54
N SER A 119 -2.26 -10.35 -2.76
CA SER A 119 -2.33 -9.26 -3.73
C SER A 119 -3.78 -9.01 -4.16
N LEU A 120 -4.07 -7.76 -4.52
CA LEU A 120 -5.35 -7.32 -5.04
C LEU A 120 -5.76 -8.13 -6.28
N LYS A 121 -6.76 -8.99 -6.11
CA LYS A 121 -7.38 -9.76 -7.20
C LYS A 121 -8.74 -9.21 -7.62
N GLU A 122 -9.45 -8.56 -6.70
CA GLU A 122 -10.81 -8.09 -6.92
C GLU A 122 -11.10 -6.77 -6.21
N TYR A 123 -11.95 -5.94 -6.81
CA TYR A 123 -12.50 -4.73 -6.21
C TYR A 123 -14.02 -4.73 -6.39
N ARG A 124 -14.77 -4.75 -5.28
CA ARG A 124 -16.25 -4.85 -5.27
C ARG A 124 -16.78 -6.02 -6.11
N ASN A 125 -16.16 -7.20 -5.97
CA ASN A 125 -16.49 -8.43 -6.71
C ASN A 125 -16.29 -8.31 -8.23
N ILE A 126 -15.40 -7.42 -8.68
CA ILE A 126 -14.97 -7.30 -10.06
C ILE A 126 -13.48 -7.62 -10.11
N PRO A 127 -13.06 -8.60 -10.93
CA PRO A 127 -11.65 -8.92 -11.13
C PRO A 127 -10.82 -7.68 -11.49
N VAL A 128 -9.65 -7.57 -10.87
CA VAL A 128 -8.66 -6.52 -11.12
C VAL A 128 -7.45 -7.15 -11.77
N VAL A 129 -6.96 -6.55 -12.85
CA VAL A 129 -5.74 -6.98 -13.54
C VAL A 129 -4.76 -5.81 -13.66
N ARG A 130 -3.47 -6.13 -13.58
CA ARG A 130 -2.40 -5.17 -13.85
C ARG A 130 -2.14 -5.13 -15.36
N LEU A 131 -2.23 -3.93 -15.93
CA LEU A 131 -1.88 -3.62 -17.31
C LEU A 131 -0.37 -3.35 -17.43
N GLU A 132 0.15 -3.37 -18.65
CA GLU A 132 1.57 -3.07 -18.93
C GLU A 132 1.84 -1.56 -18.98
N GLU A 133 0.82 -0.78 -19.31
CA GLU A 133 0.87 0.68 -19.34
C GLU A 133 1.01 1.27 -17.93
N ASP A 134 1.60 2.46 -17.87
CA ASP A 134 1.58 3.29 -16.67
C ASP A 134 0.38 4.22 -16.69
N ASN A 135 -0.09 4.61 -15.50
CA ASN A 135 -1.02 5.72 -15.31
C ASN A 135 -2.37 5.56 -16.02
N THR A 136 -2.95 4.35 -16.01
CA THR A 136 -4.12 4.02 -16.83
C THR A 136 -5.18 3.28 -16.01
N ILE A 137 -6.46 3.57 -16.25
CA ILE A 137 -7.59 2.88 -15.64
C ILE A 137 -8.61 2.54 -16.73
N GLU A 138 -8.79 1.24 -16.98
CA GLU A 138 -9.69 0.70 -18.00
C GLU A 138 -10.80 -0.16 -17.38
N PHE A 139 -11.95 -0.13 -18.02
CA PHE A 139 -13.11 -0.92 -17.64
C PHE A 139 -13.51 -1.77 -18.84
N LEU A 140 -13.23 -3.07 -18.76
CA LEU A 140 -13.31 -3.98 -19.89
C LEU A 140 -14.56 -4.86 -19.81
N GLY A 141 -15.04 -5.29 -20.98
CA GLY A 141 -16.14 -6.25 -21.09
C GLY A 141 -17.49 -5.71 -20.64
N THR A 142 -17.68 -4.39 -20.67
CA THR A 142 -18.99 -3.74 -20.52
C THR A 142 -19.89 -4.20 -21.68
N LYS A 143 -20.72 -5.23 -21.46
CA LYS A 143 -21.71 -5.65 -22.46
C LYS A 143 -22.82 -4.59 -22.50
N GLU A 144 -23.12 -4.05 -23.67
CA GLU A 144 -24.48 -3.59 -23.92
C GLU A 144 -25.41 -4.79 -23.73
N PHE A 145 -26.43 -4.66 -22.89
CA PHE A 145 -27.52 -5.63 -22.92
C PHE A 145 -28.23 -5.45 -24.26
N ASP A 146 -28.15 -6.45 -25.14
CA ASP A 146 -29.20 -6.66 -26.14
C ASP A 146 -30.50 -6.83 -25.35
N VAL A 147 -31.32 -5.78 -25.34
CA VAL A 147 -32.68 -5.84 -24.81
C VAL A 147 -33.38 -6.96 -25.57
N PRO A 148 -33.84 -8.04 -24.91
CA PRO A 148 -34.79 -8.90 -25.57
C PRO A 148 -36.04 -8.05 -25.74
N PHE A 149 -36.52 -7.98 -26.98
CA PHE A 149 -37.72 -7.28 -27.46
C PHE A 149 -37.51 -5.87 -28.04
N LYS A 150 -37.76 -5.80 -29.36
CA LYS A 150 -38.04 -4.60 -30.17
C LYS A 150 -39.35 -3.94 -29.75
#